data_AF-A0A950W4A9-F1
#
_entry.id   AF-A0A950W4A9-F1
#
_cell.length_a   1.000
_cell.length_b   1.000
_cell.length_c   1.000
_cell.angle_alpha   90.00
_cell.angle_beta   90.00
_cell.angle_gamma   90.00
#
_symmetry.space_group_name_H-M   'P 1'
#
loop_
_entity.id
_entity.type
_entity.pdbx_description
1 polymer ?
#
loop_
_entity_poly.entity_id
_entity_poly.type
_entity_poly.pdbx_seq_one_letter_code
_entity_poly.pdbx_strand_id
1 'polypeptide(L)'
;MCKLCDEGRPHSHLSSRRNFLQGAAATGIAAAGLNLFAPRLAAADGGDPPLDSGRPGRRYIIRGGSVMSLDPQVGDFAQADVLIEGKKILAVGPNLHAGGATEIDATGRIVMPGFIDTHHHQFETVLRSFLADGILINDG
;
A
#
# COMPACT_ATOMS: atom_id res chain seq x y z
N MET A 1 -36.80 26.27 3.73
CA MET A 1 -36.58 27.17 2.56
C MET A 1 -35.09 27.52 2.53
N CYS A 2 -34.34 27.08 1.51
CA CYS A 2 -32.90 27.31 1.44
C CYS A 2 -32.64 28.77 1.03
N LYS A 3 -31.85 29.50 1.85
CA LYS A 3 -31.53 30.93 1.69
C LYS A 3 -30.82 31.28 0.36
N LEU A 4 -30.35 30.26 -0.37
CA LEU A 4 -29.67 30.37 -1.66
C LEU A 4 -30.60 30.60 -2.86
N CYS A 5 -31.90 30.35 -2.72
CA CYS A 5 -32.84 30.53 -3.84
C CYS A 5 -33.43 31.95 -3.93
N ASP A 6 -33.23 32.80 -2.91
CA ASP A 6 -33.90 34.10 -2.81
C ASP A 6 -33.10 35.26 -3.45
N GLU A 7 -31.77 35.14 -3.53
CA GLU A 7 -30.90 36.29 -3.91
C GLU A 7 -30.26 36.20 -5.29
N GLY A 8 -30.44 35.10 -6.04
CA GLY A 8 -30.13 35.02 -7.49
C GLY A 8 -28.71 35.41 -7.94
N ARG A 9 -27.73 35.48 -7.04
CA ARG A 9 -26.37 35.97 -7.34
C ARG A 9 -25.30 34.96 -6.89
N PRO A 10 -24.51 34.37 -7.80
CA PRO A 10 -23.37 33.55 -7.41
C PRO A 10 -22.26 34.43 -6.82
N HIS A 11 -21.77 34.08 -5.63
CA HIS A 11 -20.59 34.72 -5.05
C HIS A 11 -19.34 34.38 -5.88
N SER A 12 -18.63 35.39 -6.37
CA SER A 12 -17.34 35.24 -7.06
C SER A 12 -16.23 34.91 -6.06
N HIS A 13 -15.76 33.66 -6.04
CA HIS A 13 -14.55 33.27 -5.32
C HIS A 13 -13.30 33.68 -6.11
N LEU A 14 -13.00 34.99 -6.13
CA LEU A 14 -11.76 35.54 -6.73
C LEU A 14 -10.48 35.19 -5.95
N SER A 15 -10.59 34.40 -4.87
CA SER A 15 -9.47 33.82 -4.14
C SER A 15 -9.42 32.30 -4.36
N SER A 16 -9.15 31.88 -5.59
CA SER A 16 -9.08 30.46 -5.95
C SER A 16 -7.74 29.85 -5.54
N ARG A 17 -7.79 28.60 -5.02
CA ARG A 17 -6.65 27.71 -4.70
C ARG A 17 -5.56 27.66 -5.78
N ARG A 18 -5.94 27.99 -7.02
CA ARG A 18 -5.09 28.04 -8.20
C ARG A 18 -3.99 29.12 -8.11
N ASN A 19 -4.25 30.25 -7.45
CA ASN A 19 -3.25 31.32 -7.26
C ASN A 19 -2.22 30.98 -6.16
N PHE A 20 -2.59 30.15 -5.18
CA PHE A 20 -1.68 29.69 -4.13
C PHE A 20 -0.61 28.73 -4.67
N LEU A 21 -0.99 27.84 -5.59
CA LEU A 21 -0.06 26.89 -6.21
C LEU A 21 0.93 27.56 -7.17
N GLN A 22 0.54 28.66 -7.84
CA GLN A 22 1.47 29.41 -8.70
C GLN A 22 2.58 30.14 -7.92
N GLY A 23 2.35 30.48 -6.65
CA GLY A 23 3.35 31.16 -5.80
C GLY A 23 4.49 30.26 -5.29
N ALA A 24 4.27 28.94 -5.22
CA ALA A 24 5.24 28.01 -4.62
C ALA A 24 6.35 27.53 -5.58
N ALA A 25 6.22 27.77 -6.89
CA ALA A 25 7.18 27.29 -7.88
C ALA A 25 8.49 28.11 -7.97
N ALA A 26 8.57 29.28 -7.32
CA ALA A 26 9.66 30.24 -7.53
C ALA A 26 10.84 30.14 -6.52
N THR A 27 10.80 29.25 -5.52
CA THR A 27 11.83 29.20 -4.44
C THR A 27 12.40 27.80 -4.18
N GLY A 28 12.52 26.95 -5.21
CA GLY A 28 12.94 25.55 -5.07
C GLY A 28 14.27 25.14 -5.71
N ILE A 29 15.13 26.05 -6.18
CA ILE A 29 16.40 25.69 -6.85
C ILE A 29 17.60 26.10 -5.99
N ALA A 30 17.80 25.43 -4.85
CA ALA A 30 19.05 25.50 -4.08
C ALA A 30 19.22 24.30 -3.12
N ALA A 31 19.04 23.07 -3.60
CA ALA A 31 19.41 21.87 -2.84
C ALA A 31 19.83 20.69 -3.75
N ALA A 32 20.57 20.99 -4.82
CA ALA A 32 21.12 19.96 -5.71
C ALA A 32 22.39 19.26 -5.17
N GLY A 33 22.79 19.54 -3.92
CA GLY A 33 23.98 18.95 -3.30
C GLY A 33 23.63 18.32 -1.94
N LEU A 34 24.00 17.04 -1.77
CA LEU A 34 23.92 16.23 -0.54
C LEU A 34 22.54 15.64 -0.21
N ASN A 35 22.12 14.64 -0.98
CA ASN A 35 21.13 13.65 -0.52
C ASN A 35 21.76 12.25 -0.37
N LEU A 36 22.97 12.17 0.20
CA LEU A 36 23.61 10.89 0.57
C LEU A 36 22.88 10.16 1.71
N PHE A 37 21.94 10.82 2.38
CA PHE A 37 21.07 10.27 3.41
C PHE A 37 19.58 10.20 3.00
N ALA A 38 19.26 10.50 1.74
CA ALA A 38 17.89 10.29 1.29
C ALA A 38 17.61 8.78 1.25
N PRO A 39 16.53 8.29 1.89
CA PRO A 39 16.16 6.90 1.77
C PRO A 39 15.93 6.61 0.29
N ARG A 40 16.67 5.64 -0.24
CA ARG A 40 16.46 5.16 -1.60
C ARG A 40 15.07 4.52 -1.61
N LEU A 41 14.11 5.14 -2.29
CA LEU A 41 12.80 4.50 -2.50
C LEU A 41 13.08 3.15 -3.14
N ALA A 42 12.69 2.06 -2.48
CA ALA A 42 12.69 0.76 -3.11
C ALA A 42 11.76 0.86 -4.31
N ALA A 43 12.32 0.77 -5.52
CA ALA A 43 11.50 0.61 -6.71
C ALA A 43 10.70 -0.68 -6.49
N ALA A 44 9.38 -0.58 -6.50
CA ALA A 44 8.53 -1.76 -6.57
C ALA A 44 8.77 -2.38 -7.94
N ASP A 45 9.73 -3.30 -8.03
CA ASP A 45 9.81 -4.18 -9.20
C ASP A 45 8.48 -4.92 -9.28
N GLY A 46 7.70 -4.62 -10.31
CA GLY A 46 6.31 -5.03 -10.48
C GLY A 46 6.18 -6.48 -10.94
N GLY A 47 7.08 -7.36 -10.47
CA GLY A 47 7.04 -8.77 -10.79
C GLY A 47 5.77 -9.39 -10.22
N ASP A 48 5.00 -10.05 -11.08
CA ASP A 48 3.88 -10.88 -10.63
C ASP A 48 4.37 -11.91 -9.60
N PRO A 49 3.57 -12.22 -8.57
CA PRO A 49 3.90 -13.29 -7.64
C PRO A 49 4.06 -14.61 -8.42
N PRO A 50 4.96 -15.51 -7.98
CA PRO A 50 5.18 -16.76 -8.70
C PRO A 50 3.91 -17.60 -8.84
N LEU A 51 3.58 -18.01 -10.07
CA LEU A 51 2.35 -18.74 -10.42
C LEU A 51 2.23 -20.13 -9.77
N ASP A 52 3.35 -20.68 -9.30
CA ASP A 52 3.46 -21.97 -8.62
C ASP A 52 3.61 -21.84 -7.09
N SER A 53 3.40 -20.63 -6.54
CA SER A 53 3.28 -20.42 -5.10
C SER A 53 2.20 -21.35 -4.51
N GLY A 54 2.48 -21.93 -3.33
CA GLY A 54 1.56 -22.86 -2.68
C GLY A 54 1.61 -24.32 -3.16
N ARG A 55 2.30 -24.65 -4.27
CA ARG A 55 2.43 -26.04 -4.72
C ARG A 55 3.20 -26.90 -3.70
N PRO A 56 2.78 -28.14 -3.41
CA PRO A 56 3.50 -29.02 -2.48
C PRO A 56 4.98 -29.20 -2.86
N GLY A 57 5.88 -29.09 -1.87
CA GLY A 57 7.33 -29.22 -2.06
C GLY A 57 8.02 -28.02 -2.74
N ARG A 58 7.26 -27.03 -3.23
CA ARG A 58 7.83 -25.81 -3.81
C ARG A 58 8.34 -24.89 -2.69
N ARG A 59 9.60 -24.47 -2.78
CA ARG A 59 10.24 -23.61 -1.77
C ARG A 59 10.54 -22.22 -2.27
N TYR A 60 10.26 -21.23 -1.44
CA TYR A 60 10.55 -19.82 -1.66
C TYR A 60 11.27 -19.23 -0.45
N ILE A 61 12.17 -18.28 -0.68
CA ILE A 61 12.73 -17.45 0.38
C ILE A 61 12.54 -15.98 0.01
N ILE A 62 11.86 -15.25 0.88
CA ILE A 62 11.75 -13.78 0.78
C ILE A 62 12.93 -13.23 1.55
N ARG A 63 13.87 -12.55 0.90
CA ARG A 63 15.18 -12.18 1.46
C ARG A 63 15.29 -10.70 1.79
N GLY A 64 15.85 -10.40 2.96
CA GLY A 64 16.34 -9.07 3.32
C GLY A 64 15.29 -7.98 3.51
N GLY A 65 14.03 -8.35 3.75
CA GLY A 65 12.94 -7.40 4.00
C GLY A 65 12.81 -6.99 5.47
N SER A 66 12.11 -5.88 5.73
CA SER A 66 11.67 -5.53 7.08
C SER A 66 10.47 -6.40 7.43
N VAL A 67 10.64 -7.38 8.30
CA VAL A 67 9.61 -8.38 8.61
C VAL A 67 8.81 -7.93 9.84
N MET A 68 7.50 -7.73 9.64
CA MET A 68 6.54 -7.50 10.71
C MET A 68 5.72 -8.78 10.88
N SER A 69 6.04 -9.61 11.86
CA SER A 69 5.36 -10.91 12.03
C SER A 69 3.97 -10.75 12.66
N LEU A 70 3.79 -9.69 13.47
CA LEU A 70 2.62 -9.50 14.34
C LEU A 70 2.41 -10.65 15.34
N ASP A 71 3.45 -11.48 15.55
CA ASP A 71 3.48 -12.58 16.50
C ASP A 71 4.57 -12.29 17.55
N PRO A 72 4.20 -12.05 18.83
CA PRO A 72 5.18 -11.79 19.90
C PRO A 72 6.22 -12.88 20.10
N GLN A 73 5.94 -14.14 19.73
CA GLN A 73 6.88 -15.25 19.86
C GLN A 73 7.95 -15.24 18.77
N VAL A 74 7.60 -14.75 17.58
CA VAL A 74 8.52 -14.63 16.44
C VAL A 74 9.29 -13.31 16.51
N GLY A 75 8.62 -12.23 16.92
CA GLY A 75 9.16 -10.88 16.95
C GLY A 75 9.18 -10.22 15.58
N ASP A 76 9.56 -8.94 15.56
CA ASP A 76 9.71 -8.14 14.34
C ASP A 76 11.19 -7.88 14.06
N PHE A 77 11.54 -7.74 12.78
CA PHE A 77 12.92 -7.60 12.32
C PHE A 77 13.05 -6.42 11.36
N ALA A 78 13.99 -5.52 11.62
CA ALA A 78 14.33 -4.46 10.65
C ALA A 78 14.87 -5.04 9.33
N GLN A 79 15.51 -6.21 9.38
CA GLN A 79 15.95 -6.98 8.23
C GLN A 79 15.96 -8.48 8.57
N ALA A 80 15.19 -9.28 7.84
CA ALA A 80 15.15 -10.73 7.98
C ALA A 80 14.68 -11.41 6.69
N ASP A 81 14.71 -12.74 6.72
CA ASP A 81 14.23 -13.62 5.67
C ASP A 81 12.98 -14.39 6.12
N VAL A 82 12.15 -14.80 5.17
CA VAL A 82 11.00 -15.69 5.39
C VAL A 82 11.11 -16.88 4.45
N LEU A 83 11.31 -18.08 5.03
CA LEU A 83 11.39 -19.34 4.28
C LEU A 83 10.01 -20.00 4.23
N ILE A 84 9.59 -20.38 3.03
CA ILE A 84 8.25 -20.92 2.73
C ILE A 84 8.40 -22.25 1.98
N GLU A 85 7.58 -23.22 2.34
CA GLU A 85 7.41 -24.47 1.58
C GLU A 85 5.92 -24.77 1.38
N GLY A 86 5.50 -24.82 0.11
CA GLY A 86 4.11 -24.96 -0.29
C GLY A 86 3.24 -23.90 0.40
N LYS A 87 2.37 -24.34 1.30
CA LYS A 87 1.39 -23.49 2.03
C LYS A 87 1.84 -23.09 3.43
N LYS A 88 3.08 -23.39 3.82
CA LYS A 88 3.58 -23.17 5.19
C LYS A 88 4.79 -22.25 5.21
N ILE A 89 4.84 -21.39 6.22
CA ILE A 89 6.07 -20.69 6.61
C ILE A 89 6.88 -21.69 7.44
N LEU A 90 8.12 -21.96 7.02
CA LEU A 90 9.04 -22.86 7.71
C LEU A 90 9.85 -22.15 8.79
N ALA A 91 10.30 -20.92 8.49
CA ALA A 91 11.10 -20.12 9.39
C ALA A 91 11.02 -18.64 9.04
N VAL A 92 11.18 -17.81 10.07
CA VAL A 92 11.35 -16.36 9.97
C VAL A 92 12.57 -15.99 10.78
N GLY A 93 13.47 -15.18 10.22
CA GLY A 93 14.66 -14.72 10.93
C GLY A 93 15.78 -14.27 10.00
N PRO A 94 16.87 -13.73 10.54
CA PRO A 94 17.99 -13.24 9.73
C PRO A 94 18.82 -14.40 9.17
N ASN A 95 19.37 -14.21 7.96
CA ASN A 95 20.37 -15.10 7.34
C ASN A 95 19.94 -16.57 7.25
N LEU A 96 18.68 -16.82 6.84
CA LEU A 96 18.18 -18.19 6.73
C LEU A 96 18.83 -18.93 5.54
N HIS A 97 19.16 -20.19 5.78
CA HIS A 97 19.65 -21.08 4.74
C HIS A 97 18.52 -21.43 3.75
N ALA A 98 18.69 -21.05 2.48
CA ALA A 98 17.66 -21.19 1.46
C ALA A 98 17.46 -22.63 0.95
N GLY A 99 18.48 -23.49 1.01
CA GLY A 99 18.38 -24.91 0.60
C GLY A 99 17.81 -25.13 -0.81
N GLY A 100 18.17 -24.27 -1.77
CA GLY A 100 17.66 -24.33 -3.14
C GLY A 100 16.27 -23.72 -3.36
N ALA A 101 15.71 -23.03 -2.35
CA ALA A 101 14.50 -22.22 -2.53
C ALA A 101 14.73 -21.13 -3.58
N THR A 102 13.68 -20.78 -4.32
CA THR A 102 13.73 -19.63 -5.21
C THR A 102 13.67 -18.35 -4.39
N GLU A 103 14.58 -17.44 -4.68
CA GLU A 103 14.72 -16.19 -3.95
C GLU A 103 13.79 -15.11 -4.50
N ILE A 104 13.19 -14.37 -3.58
CA ILE A 104 12.43 -13.15 -3.83
C ILE A 104 13.12 -12.04 -3.04
N ASP A 105 13.73 -11.09 -3.73
CA ASP A 105 14.42 -9.96 -3.09
C ASP A 105 13.40 -8.97 -2.50
N ALA A 106 13.41 -8.80 -1.19
CA ALA A 106 12.57 -7.87 -0.45
C ALA A 106 13.36 -6.70 0.14
N THR A 107 14.59 -6.45 -0.33
CA THR A 107 15.41 -5.32 0.14
C THR A 107 14.65 -4.00 0.02
N GLY A 108 14.57 -3.26 1.14
CA GLY A 108 13.84 -1.99 1.22
C GLY A 108 12.32 -2.11 1.17
N ARG A 109 11.77 -3.34 1.26
CA ARG A 109 10.33 -3.63 1.33
C ARG A 109 9.94 -4.14 2.71
N ILE A 110 8.64 -4.03 3.03
CA ILE A 110 8.04 -4.61 4.24
C ILE A 110 7.47 -5.99 3.87
N VAL A 111 7.73 -6.97 4.72
CA VAL A 111 7.13 -8.31 4.65
C VAL A 111 6.23 -8.47 5.86
N MET A 112 4.95 -8.69 5.62
CA MET A 112 3.94 -8.79 6.67
C MET A 112 2.86 -9.82 6.30
N PRO A 113 2.05 -10.30 7.26
CA PRO A 113 0.88 -11.09 6.94
C PRO A 113 -0.01 -10.38 5.90
N GLY A 114 -0.57 -11.17 4.99
CA GLY A 114 -1.55 -10.64 4.04
C GLY A 114 -2.79 -10.12 4.77
N PHE A 115 -3.38 -9.03 4.27
CA PHE A 115 -4.62 -8.51 4.83
C PHE A 115 -5.77 -9.52 4.73
N ILE A 116 -6.58 -9.56 5.77
CA ILE A 116 -7.81 -10.36 5.82
C ILE A 116 -8.98 -9.39 5.78
N ASP A 117 -9.71 -9.39 4.68
CA ASP A 117 -10.98 -8.69 4.55
C ASP A 117 -12.09 -9.56 5.17
N THR A 118 -12.62 -9.13 6.31
CA THR A 118 -13.60 -9.89 7.09
C THR A 118 -15.04 -9.64 6.64
N HIS A 119 -15.28 -8.60 5.85
CA HIS A 119 -16.63 -8.20 5.47
C HIS A 119 -16.63 -7.43 4.15
N HIS A 120 -17.16 -8.05 3.10
CA HIS A 120 -17.26 -7.46 1.78
C HIS A 120 -18.56 -7.87 1.09
N HIS A 121 -19.27 -6.88 0.54
CA HIS A 121 -20.37 -7.10 -0.39
C HIS A 121 -19.85 -7.13 -1.82
N GLN A 122 -19.32 -8.27 -2.25
CA GLN A 122 -18.70 -8.40 -3.58
C GLN A 122 -19.66 -8.02 -4.73
N PHE A 123 -20.96 -8.29 -4.58
CA PHE A 123 -21.97 -7.97 -5.60
C PHE A 123 -22.14 -6.46 -5.82
N GLU A 124 -21.84 -5.61 -4.82
CA GLU A 124 -21.96 -4.16 -4.95
C GLU A 124 -20.86 -3.54 -5.81
N THR A 125 -19.82 -4.31 -6.18
CA THR A 125 -18.72 -3.84 -7.04
C THR A 125 -19.24 -3.23 -8.34
N VAL A 126 -20.28 -3.83 -8.95
CA VAL A 126 -20.87 -3.32 -10.20
C VAL A 126 -21.72 -2.05 -10.00
N LEU A 127 -22.02 -1.71 -8.75
CA LEU A 127 -22.80 -0.54 -8.33
C LEU A 127 -21.90 0.59 -7.82
N ARG A 128 -20.58 0.43 -7.94
CA ARG A 128 -19.59 1.46 -7.57
C ARG A 128 -19.94 2.78 -8.28
N SER A 129 -20.11 3.83 -7.49
CA SER A 129 -20.51 5.17 -7.95
C SER A 129 -21.95 5.32 -8.47
N PHE A 130 -22.82 4.30 -8.34
CA PHE A 130 -24.25 4.39 -8.68
C PHE A 130 -25.16 4.49 -7.44
N LEU A 131 -24.86 3.73 -6.39
CA LEU A 131 -25.68 3.69 -5.16
C LEU A 131 -25.23 4.65 -4.05
N ALA A 132 -24.42 5.67 -4.34
CA ALA A 132 -23.97 6.63 -3.31
C ALA A 132 -25.16 7.33 -2.60
N ASP A 133 -26.30 7.47 -3.29
CA ASP A 133 -27.52 8.12 -2.78
C ASP A 133 -28.73 7.16 -2.67
N GLY A 134 -28.50 5.84 -2.77
CA GLY A 134 -29.55 4.83 -3.03
C GLY A 134 -30.58 4.56 -1.93
N ILE A 135 -30.53 5.26 -0.79
CA ILE A 135 -31.46 5.03 0.35
C ILE A 135 -31.94 6.32 1.03
N LEU A 136 -31.70 7.51 0.45
CA LEU A 136 -32.17 8.76 1.06
C LEU A 136 -33.67 9.05 0.89
N ILE A 137 -34.42 8.19 0.20
CA ILE A 137 -35.88 8.26 0.14
C ILE A 137 -36.43 7.19 1.07
N ASN A 138 -36.95 7.62 2.23
CA ASN A 138 -37.80 6.79 3.07
C ASN A 138 -39.11 6.54 2.31
N ASP A 139 -39.37 5.31 1.90
CA ASP A 139 -40.54 4.91 1.13
C ASP A 139 -41.80 4.68 1.99
N GLY A 140 -41.75 5.05 3.27
CA GLY A 140 -42.93 5.18 4.15
C GLY A 140 -42.81 4.35 5.41
#